data_AF-A0A6P8ISC2-F1
#
_entry.id   AF-A0A6P8ISC2-F1
#
_cell.length_a   1.000
_cell.length_b   1.000
_cell.length_c   1.000
_cell.angle_alpha   90.00
_cell.angle_beta   90.00
_cell.angle_gamma   90.00
#
_symmetry.space_group_name_H-M   'P 1'
#
loop_
_entity.id
_entity.type
_entity.pdbx_description
1 polymer ?
#
loop_
_entity_poly.entity_id
_entity_poly.type
_entity_poly.pdbx_seq_one_letter_code
_entity_poly.pdbx_strand_id
1 'polypeptide(L)'
;MESSDPISPMRRSLSDARLDGAESELVPDFLSERETTAVVNFKRTRTLTAKGQQYETLLKETNLDKALKELKNIMNNIELTWLDHGSDILRKNRHNLEKYRNNLQILQEDLRRIASIESHHELINSCNEQNKEALELRKRLGERIFELEREETRS
;
A
#
# COMPACT_ATOMS: atom_id res chain seq x y z
N MET A 1 -55.05 13.13 28.60
CA MET A 1 -55.27 14.55 28.25
C MET A 1 -53.88 15.17 28.24
N GLU A 2 -53.26 15.55 27.13
CA GLU A 2 -53.77 16.01 25.83
C GLU A 2 -53.07 15.29 24.66
N SER A 3 -53.84 15.07 23.60
CA SER A 3 -53.41 14.69 22.25
C SER A 3 -52.64 15.86 21.62
N SER A 4 -51.77 15.69 20.63
CA SER A 4 -52.15 15.39 19.24
C SER A 4 -50.90 15.18 18.37
N ASP A 5 -50.83 14.06 17.65
CA ASP A 5 -50.01 13.87 16.44
C ASP A 5 -50.68 14.59 15.22
N PRO A 6 -50.24 14.39 13.96
CA PRO A 6 -49.03 14.93 13.33
C PRO A 6 -49.39 15.59 11.97
N ILE A 7 -48.59 16.54 11.43
CA ILE A 7 -48.79 16.99 10.04
C ILE A 7 -47.45 17.21 9.32
N SER A 8 -47.08 16.24 8.48
CA SER A 8 -46.53 16.47 7.13
C SER A 8 -47.57 15.89 6.17
N PRO A 9 -47.90 16.52 5.02
CA PRO A 9 -46.94 16.71 3.92
C PRO A 9 -47.21 17.95 3.03
N MET A 10 -46.32 18.29 2.09
CA MET A 10 -46.71 18.57 0.69
C MET A 10 -45.52 18.80 -0.25
N ARG A 11 -45.40 17.93 -1.25
CA ARG A 11 -44.74 18.20 -2.54
C ARG A 11 -45.59 19.15 -3.38
N ARG A 12 -44.96 20.11 -4.07
CA ARG A 12 -45.33 20.65 -5.41
C ARG A 12 -44.00 21.04 -6.08
N SER A 13 -43.48 20.35 -7.10
CA SER A 13 -43.93 20.17 -8.49
C SER A 13 -44.07 21.48 -9.28
N LEU A 14 -43.09 21.69 -10.17
CA LEU A 14 -43.09 22.29 -11.52
C LEU A 14 -44.37 23.00 -11.99
N SER A 15 -44.24 24.23 -12.51
CA SER A 15 -44.13 24.53 -13.96
C SER A 15 -44.56 25.96 -14.29
N ASP A 16 -43.83 26.58 -15.24
CA ASP A 16 -44.26 27.51 -16.28
C ASP A 16 -45.13 28.74 -15.96
N ALA A 17 -44.62 29.92 -16.34
CA ALA A 17 -45.28 30.75 -17.35
C ALA A 17 -44.37 31.91 -17.80
N ARG A 18 -44.13 31.92 -19.12
CA ARG A 18 -43.55 33.00 -19.93
C ARG A 18 -44.44 34.26 -19.94
N LEU A 19 -43.85 35.38 -20.33
CA LEU A 19 -44.34 36.52 -21.15
C LEU A 19 -43.46 37.75 -20.82
N ASP A 20 -43.05 38.65 -21.70
CA ASP A 20 -42.96 38.74 -23.16
C ASP A 20 -42.28 40.10 -23.46
N GLY A 21 -41.71 40.28 -24.64
CA GLY A 21 -41.37 41.60 -25.21
C GLY A 21 -39.88 41.96 -25.13
N ALA A 22 -39.11 41.69 -26.18
CA ALA A 22 -38.85 42.59 -27.33
C ALA A 22 -37.67 43.55 -27.00
N GLU A 23 -36.59 43.63 -27.77
CA GLU A 23 -36.50 43.64 -29.22
C GLU A 23 -35.24 42.93 -29.76
N SER A 24 -35.40 42.51 -31.00
CA SER A 24 -34.46 41.81 -31.86
C SER A 24 -33.63 42.83 -32.65
N GLU A 25 -32.30 42.70 -32.66
CA GLU A 25 -31.52 43.05 -33.85
C GLU A 25 -30.56 41.90 -34.22
N LEU A 26 -30.47 41.71 -35.53
CA LEU A 26 -30.07 40.51 -36.23
C LEU A 26 -28.54 40.32 -36.23
N VAL A 27 -28.12 39.11 -35.88
CA VAL A 27 -26.81 38.48 -36.22
C VAL A 27 -26.93 37.95 -37.66
N PRO A 28 -25.92 38.02 -38.56
CA PRO A 28 -24.76 37.10 -38.59
C PRO A 28 -23.46 37.67 -39.24
N ASP A 29 -22.25 37.09 -39.20
CA ASP A 29 -21.83 35.69 -39.25
C ASP A 29 -20.33 35.51 -38.90
N PHE A 30 -20.01 34.35 -38.30
CA PHE A 30 -18.80 33.52 -38.47
C PHE A 30 -17.37 34.02 -38.14
N LEU A 31 -16.85 33.59 -36.97
CA LEU A 31 -15.81 32.54 -36.79
C LEU A 31 -15.23 32.66 -35.36
N SER A 32 -15.53 31.70 -34.48
CA SER A 32 -14.61 30.64 -34.07
C SER A 32 -13.59 31.08 -33.02
N GLU A 33 -13.89 30.84 -31.74
CA GLU A 33 -13.18 29.83 -30.94
C GLU A 33 -13.77 29.75 -29.53
N ARG A 34 -14.02 28.51 -29.12
CA ARG A 34 -14.54 28.13 -27.82
C ARG A 34 -13.45 28.31 -26.78
N GLU A 35 -13.69 29.13 -25.77
CA GLU A 35 -13.12 28.88 -24.44
C GLU A 35 -14.23 29.01 -23.40
N THR A 36 -14.98 27.92 -23.26
CA THR A 36 -15.69 27.62 -22.01
C THR A 36 -14.68 27.69 -20.88
N THR A 37 -14.82 28.70 -20.02
CA THR A 37 -14.09 28.81 -18.75
C THR A 37 -14.37 27.55 -17.94
N ALA A 38 -13.48 26.58 -18.05
CA ALA A 38 -13.49 25.39 -17.23
C ALA A 38 -13.33 25.84 -15.78
N VAL A 39 -14.36 25.62 -14.97
CA VAL A 39 -14.23 25.67 -13.52
C VAL A 39 -13.25 24.56 -13.15
N VAL A 40 -11.97 24.93 -13.02
CA VAL A 40 -10.92 24.02 -12.58
C VAL A 40 -11.22 23.69 -11.11
N ASN A 41 -11.90 22.56 -10.90
CA ASN A 41 -12.00 21.94 -9.59
C ASN A 41 -10.59 21.49 -9.17
N PHE A 42 -9.82 22.40 -8.57
CA PHE A 42 -8.62 22.05 -7.84
C PHE A 42 -9.04 21.14 -6.69
N LYS A 43 -8.96 19.82 -6.91
CA LYS A 43 -9.00 18.84 -5.84
C LYS A 43 -7.90 19.25 -4.86
N ARG A 44 -8.26 19.83 -3.71
CA ARG A 44 -7.31 20.15 -2.65
C ARG A 44 -6.50 18.88 -2.37
N THR A 45 -5.22 18.88 -2.71
CA THR A 45 -4.27 17.88 -2.25
C THR A 45 -4.26 17.97 -0.73
N ARG A 46 -4.93 17.03 -0.06
CA ARG A 46 -4.87 16.91 1.40
C ARG A 46 -3.45 16.51 1.77
N THR A 47 -2.67 17.46 2.27
CA THR A 47 -1.41 17.18 2.94
C THR A 47 -1.70 16.88 4.41
N LEU A 48 -1.00 15.88 4.96
CA LEU A 48 -1.10 15.56 6.38
C LEU A 48 -0.58 16.73 7.22
N THR A 49 -1.17 16.92 8.40
CA THR A 49 -0.58 17.81 9.42
C THR A 49 0.74 17.23 9.91
N ALA A 50 1.59 18.04 10.53
CA ALA A 50 2.86 17.54 11.12
C ALA A 50 2.63 16.37 12.10
N LYS A 51 1.58 16.44 12.94
CA LYS A 51 1.18 15.33 13.81
C LYS A 51 0.74 14.09 13.02
N GLY A 52 0.05 14.30 11.89
CA GLY A 52 -0.33 13.21 10.99
C GLY A 52 0.88 12.52 10.36
N GLN A 53 1.90 13.28 9.93
CA GLN A 53 3.15 12.72 9.41
C GLN A 53 3.94 11.94 10.46
N GLN A 54 3.99 12.46 11.69
CA GLN A 54 4.61 11.76 12.82
C GLN A 54 3.91 10.42 13.10
N TYR A 55 2.58 10.41 13.11
CA TYR A 55 1.81 9.18 13.32
C TYR A 55 2.05 8.16 12.20
N GLU A 56 2.04 8.60 10.92
CA GLU A 56 2.30 7.72 9.79
C GLU A 56 3.71 7.12 9.87
N THR A 57 4.71 7.93 10.22
CA THR A 57 6.10 7.48 10.39
C THR A 57 6.19 6.38 11.46
N LEU A 58 5.65 6.65 12.64
CA LEU A 58 5.65 5.69 13.77
C LEU A 58 4.96 4.37 13.41
N LEU A 59 3.85 4.44 12.68
CA LEU A 59 3.13 3.24 12.23
C LEU A 59 4.00 2.41 11.28
N LYS A 60 4.68 3.05 10.31
CA LYS A 60 5.57 2.34 9.37
C LYS A 60 6.81 1.76 10.07
N GLU A 61 7.40 2.48 11.01
CA GLU A 61 8.49 1.96 11.85
C GLU A 61 8.06 0.71 12.60
N THR A 62 6.90 0.77 13.27
CA THR A 62 6.36 -0.36 14.03
C THR A 62 6.11 -1.57 13.14
N ASN A 63 5.58 -1.36 11.94
CA ASN A 63 5.35 -2.44 10.99
C ASN A 63 6.65 -3.04 10.47
N LEU A 64 7.66 -2.20 10.21
CA LEU A 64 8.98 -2.64 9.76
C LEU A 64 9.69 -3.47 10.84
N ASP A 65 9.67 -3.01 12.09
CA ASP A 65 10.25 -3.74 13.23
C ASP A 65 9.57 -5.11 13.45
N LYS A 66 8.25 -5.19 13.30
CA LYS A 66 7.53 -6.47 13.33
C LYS A 66 7.98 -7.41 12.23
N ALA A 67 8.05 -6.93 10.99
CA ALA A 67 8.49 -7.74 9.85
C ALA A 67 9.95 -8.22 10.02
N LEU A 68 10.81 -7.39 10.62
CA LEU A 68 12.18 -7.72 10.95
C LEU A 68 12.25 -8.89 11.94
N LYS A 69 11.48 -8.82 13.02
CA LYS A 69 11.37 -9.91 14.01
C LYS A 69 10.82 -11.20 13.40
N GLU A 70 9.79 -11.11 12.57
CA GLU A 70 9.19 -12.26 11.89
C GLU A 70 10.19 -12.97 10.96
N LEU A 71 10.90 -12.21 10.12
CA LEU A 71 11.93 -12.77 9.25
C LEU A 71 13.03 -13.45 10.06
N LYS A 72 13.42 -12.86 11.20
CA LYS A 72 14.50 -13.40 12.06
C LYS A 72 14.09 -14.72 12.67
N ASN A 73 12.87 -14.80 13.16
CA ASN A 73 12.31 -16.02 13.72
C ASN A 73 12.27 -17.14 12.67
N ILE A 74 11.87 -16.82 11.44
CA ILE A 74 11.83 -17.79 10.35
C ILE A 74 13.24 -18.27 9.98
N MET A 75 14.20 -17.34 9.85
CA MET A 75 15.59 -17.69 9.57
C MET A 75 16.14 -18.62 10.65
N ASN A 76 15.98 -18.27 11.93
CA ASN A 76 16.43 -19.10 13.05
C ASN A 76 15.80 -20.49 13.03
N ASN A 77 14.48 -20.58 12.81
CA ASN A 77 13.78 -21.86 12.75
C ASN A 77 14.30 -22.74 11.60
N ILE A 78 14.56 -22.14 10.43
CA ILE A 78 15.13 -22.85 9.29
C ILE A 78 16.55 -23.33 9.63
N GLU A 79 17.41 -22.45 10.14
CA GLU A 79 18.80 -22.81 10.47
C GLU A 79 18.91 -23.94 11.50
N LEU A 80 17.95 -24.04 12.42
CA LEU A 80 17.90 -25.11 13.41
C LEU A 80 17.42 -26.45 12.86
N THR A 81 16.62 -26.47 11.80
CA THR A 81 15.86 -27.68 11.40
C THR A 81 16.10 -28.13 9.96
N TRP A 82 16.79 -27.35 9.14
CA TRP A 82 16.92 -27.63 7.69
C TRP A 82 17.70 -28.91 7.34
N LEU A 83 18.57 -29.40 8.22
CA LEU A 83 19.30 -30.66 7.95
C LEU A 83 18.41 -31.90 8.08
N ASP A 84 17.35 -31.82 8.89
CA ASP A 84 16.44 -32.94 9.20
C ASP A 84 15.27 -33.04 8.21
N HIS A 85 15.16 -32.08 7.28
CA HIS A 85 14.03 -31.96 6.37
C HIS A 85 14.36 -32.49 4.97
N GLY A 86 13.37 -33.18 4.37
CA GLY A 86 13.41 -33.57 2.96
C GLY A 86 13.23 -32.38 2.00
N SER A 87 13.50 -32.63 0.72
CA SER A 87 13.53 -31.62 -0.35
C SER A 87 12.24 -30.78 -0.43
N ASP A 88 11.06 -31.40 -0.30
CA ASP A 88 9.76 -30.71 -0.32
C ASP A 88 9.58 -29.67 0.79
N ILE A 89 9.98 -30.00 2.01
CA ILE A 89 9.87 -29.09 3.15
C ILE A 89 10.86 -27.94 2.98
N LEU A 90 12.06 -28.22 2.50
CA LEU A 90 13.05 -27.19 2.20
C LEU A 90 12.59 -26.24 1.10
N ARG A 91 11.89 -26.72 0.06
CA ARG A 91 11.28 -25.84 -0.97
C ARG A 91 10.23 -24.91 -0.35
N LYS A 92 9.38 -25.41 0.56
CA LYS A 92 8.41 -24.58 1.30
C LYS A 92 9.11 -23.54 2.17
N ASN A 93 10.14 -23.94 2.92
CA ASN A 93 10.94 -23.04 3.75
C ASN A 93 11.61 -21.95 2.90
N ARG A 94 12.19 -22.31 1.75
CA ARG A 94 12.80 -21.38 0.80
C ARG A 94 11.78 -20.37 0.24
N HIS A 95 10.57 -20.82 -0.08
CA HIS A 95 9.49 -19.95 -0.53
C HIS A 95 9.01 -19.00 0.58
N ASN A 96 8.81 -19.51 1.79
CA ASN A 96 8.42 -18.70 2.94
C ASN A 96 9.48 -17.64 3.25
N LEU A 97 10.75 -18.02 3.33
CA LEU A 97 11.86 -17.09 3.55
C LEU A 97 11.83 -15.92 2.54
N GLU A 98 11.60 -16.22 1.26
CA GLU A 98 11.48 -15.21 0.22
C GLU A 98 10.27 -14.27 0.42
N LYS A 99 9.12 -14.82 0.80
CA LYS A 99 7.90 -14.06 1.07
C LYS A 99 8.14 -13.02 2.18
N TYR A 100 8.74 -13.44 3.29
CA TYR A 100 9.01 -12.53 4.42
C TYR A 100 10.11 -11.51 4.09
N ARG A 101 11.14 -11.92 3.34
CA ARG A 101 12.16 -10.98 2.84
C ARG A 101 11.55 -9.89 1.97
N ASN A 102 10.68 -10.26 1.02
CA ASN A 102 10.01 -9.31 0.15
C ASN A 102 9.11 -8.34 0.93
N ASN A 103 8.38 -8.85 1.93
CA ASN A 103 7.59 -8.00 2.82
C ASN A 103 8.46 -6.97 3.58
N LEU A 104 9.61 -7.40 4.10
CA LEU A 104 10.55 -6.50 4.76
C LEU A 104 11.07 -5.41 3.81
N GLN A 105 11.42 -5.77 2.57
CA GLN A 105 11.89 -4.82 1.56
C GLN A 105 10.82 -3.77 1.21
N ILE A 106 9.56 -4.18 1.03
CA ILE A 106 8.45 -3.26 0.74
C ILE A 106 8.27 -2.25 1.89
N LEU A 107 8.25 -2.73 3.13
CA LEU A 107 8.09 -1.87 4.30
C LEU A 107 9.30 -0.92 4.49
N GLN A 108 10.51 -1.40 4.18
CA GLN A 108 11.72 -0.57 4.22
C GLN A 108 11.65 0.57 3.19
N GLU A 109 11.19 0.30 1.98
CA GLU A 109 10.98 1.33 0.95
C GLU A 109 9.90 2.33 1.36
N ASP A 110 8.80 1.86 1.93
CA ASP A 110 7.71 2.72 2.39
C ASP A 110 8.12 3.66 3.53
N LEU A 111 8.99 3.20 4.43
CA LEU A 111 9.58 4.05 5.46
C LEU A 111 10.56 5.07 4.84
N ARG A 112 11.45 4.63 3.94
CA ARG A 112 12.42 5.53 3.25
C ARG A 112 11.74 6.67 2.48
N ARG A 113 10.52 6.49 1.98
CA ARG A 113 9.77 7.53 1.26
C ARG A 113 9.28 8.67 2.15
N ILE A 114 9.04 8.40 3.42
CA ILE A 114 8.40 9.37 4.33
C ILE A 114 9.33 9.87 5.44
N ALA A 115 10.38 9.11 5.73
CA ALA A 115 11.30 9.38 6.81
C ALA A 115 12.64 9.93 6.31
N SER A 116 13.23 10.85 7.09
CA SER A 116 14.64 11.19 6.92
C SER A 116 15.50 9.95 7.17
N ILE A 117 16.50 9.74 6.32
CA ILE A 117 17.43 8.60 6.42
C ILE A 117 18.22 8.67 7.74
N GLU A 118 18.55 9.87 8.22
CA GLU A 118 19.37 10.05 9.44
C GLU A 118 18.68 9.55 10.71
N SER A 119 17.36 9.77 10.85
CA SER A 119 16.63 9.37 12.06
C SER A 119 16.35 7.87 12.15
N HIS A 120 16.51 7.13 11.06
CA HIS A 120 16.16 5.70 10.97
C HIS A 120 17.31 4.82 10.47
N HIS A 121 18.53 5.36 10.48
CA HIS A 121 19.70 4.71 9.92
C HIS A 121 19.96 3.31 10.52
N GLU A 122 19.82 3.16 11.83
CA GLU A 122 20.01 1.88 12.53
C GLU A 122 19.00 0.81 12.10
N LEU A 123 17.72 1.19 12.00
CA LEU A 123 16.65 0.29 11.58
C LEU A 123 16.83 -0.13 10.11
N ILE A 124 17.19 0.82 9.25
CA ILE A 124 17.48 0.56 7.83
C ILE A 124 18.69 -0.38 7.69
N ASN A 125 19.74 -0.18 8.48
CA ASN A 125 20.92 -1.05 8.45
C ASN A 125 20.60 -2.46 8.94
N SER A 126 19.84 -2.59 10.02
CA SER A 126 19.37 -3.88 10.52
C SER A 126 18.56 -4.62 9.44
N CYS A 127 17.68 -3.92 8.72
CA CYS A 127 16.96 -4.50 7.58
C CYS A 127 17.90 -4.97 6.46
N ASN A 128 18.93 -4.18 6.15
CA ASN A 128 19.90 -4.52 5.09
C ASN A 128 20.73 -5.75 5.46
N GLU A 129 21.21 -5.85 6.69
CA GLU A 129 21.95 -6.99 7.21
C GLU A 129 21.11 -8.25 7.15
N GLN A 130 19.89 -8.18 7.68
CA GLN A 130 19.01 -9.33 7.70
C GLN A 130 18.56 -9.77 6.30
N ASN A 131 18.39 -8.85 5.36
CA ASN A 131 18.15 -9.17 3.96
C ASN A 131 19.34 -9.95 3.33
N LYS A 132 20.58 -9.58 3.66
CA LYS A 132 21.78 -10.29 3.19
C LYS A 132 21.82 -11.71 3.76
N GLU A 133 21.59 -11.85 5.06
CA GLU A 133 21.57 -13.16 5.72
C GLU A 133 20.45 -14.07 5.17
N ALA A 134 19.25 -13.53 4.94
CA ALA A 134 18.14 -14.25 4.34
C ALA A 134 18.46 -14.71 2.91
N LEU A 135 19.14 -13.88 2.11
CA LEU A 135 19.59 -14.27 0.77
C LEU A 135 20.59 -15.42 0.81
N GLU A 136 21.52 -15.39 1.76
CA GLU A 136 22.52 -16.44 1.91
C GLU A 136 21.90 -17.75 2.38
N LEU A 137 21.00 -17.71 3.36
CA LEU A 137 20.23 -18.88 3.78
C LEU A 137 19.41 -19.47 2.61
N ARG A 138 18.80 -18.61 1.78
CA ARG A 138 18.06 -19.06 0.58
C ARG A 138 18.95 -19.83 -0.40
N LYS A 139 20.21 -19.42 -0.59
CA LYS A 139 21.17 -20.13 -1.45
C LYS A 139 21.52 -21.49 -0.86
N ARG A 140 21.90 -21.53 0.41
CA ARG A 140 22.21 -22.76 1.16
C ARG A 140 21.07 -23.78 1.08
N LEU A 141 19.82 -23.32 1.26
CA LEU A 141 18.63 -24.16 1.06
C LEU A 141 18.54 -24.74 -0.36
N GLY A 142 18.85 -23.94 -1.37
CA GLY A 142 18.83 -24.38 -2.78
C GLY A 142 19.86 -25.46 -3.07
N GLU A 143 21.07 -25.31 -2.53
CA GLU A 143 22.14 -26.32 -2.64
C GLU A 143 21.72 -27.62 -1.96
N ARG A 144 21.18 -27.54 -0.74
CA ARG A 144 20.73 -28.72 0.00
C ARG A 144 19.58 -29.46 -0.70
N ILE A 145 18.62 -28.72 -1.27
CA ILE A 145 17.54 -29.31 -2.07
C ILE A 145 18.12 -30.10 -3.24
N PHE A 146 19.07 -29.52 -3.98
CA PHE A 146 19.71 -30.16 -5.12
C PHE A 146 20.47 -31.43 -4.72
N GLU A 147 21.18 -31.41 -3.59
CA GLU A 147 21.86 -32.60 -3.05
C GLU A 147 20.90 -33.74 -2.76
N LEU A 148 19.79 -33.44 -2.07
CA LEU A 148 18.77 -34.43 -1.72
C LEU A 148 18.13 -35.05 -2.97
N GLU A 149 17.74 -34.22 -3.96
CA GLU A 149 17.19 -34.70 -5.23
C GLU A 149 18.19 -35.59 -5.99
N ARG A 150 19.48 -35.24 -5.94
CA ARG A 150 20.55 -36.04 -6.55
C ARG A 150 20.78 -37.36 -5.82
N GLU A 151 20.58 -37.42 -4.51
CA GLU A 151 20.66 -38.65 -3.71
C GLU A 151 19.46 -39.58 -3.99
N GLU A 152 18.26 -39.03 -4.09
CA GLU A 152 17.02 -39.75 -4.43
C GLU A 152 17.10 -40.40 -5.82
N THR A 153 17.73 -39.73 -6.80
CA THR A 153 17.89 -40.27 -8.16
C THR A 153 18.98 -41.34 -8.29
N ARG A 154 19.87 -41.47 -7.29
CA ARG A 154 20.98 -42.45 -7.29
C ARG A 154 20.67 -43.70 -6.48
N SER A 155 19.61 -43.68 -5.67
CA SER A 155 19.15 -44.80 -4.83
C SER A 155 18.03 -45.57 -5.54
#